data_AF-A6KMR6-F1
#
_entry.id   AF-A6KMR6-F1
#
_cell.length_a   1.000
_cell.length_b   1.000
_cell.length_c   1.000
_cell.angle_alpha   90.00
_cell.angle_beta   90.00
_cell.angle_gamma   90.00
#
_symmetry.space_group_name_H-M   'P 1'
#
loop_
_entity.id
_entity.type
_entity.pdbx_description
1 polymer ?
#
loop_
_entity_poly.entity_id
_entity_poly.type
_entity_poly.pdbx_seq_one_letter_code
_entity_poly.pdbx_strand_id
1 'polypeptide(L)'
;MLCRLLAFSALSLVACGSPTIVSRKVWGASSLTCRVPLSLPVPYLIIEQVTRMQCQDQTSCSQVLRVLHSHYVHNKGWCDVAFNFLVGNDGKVYEGVGWHVQGLHTQGYNNVSLGIAFFGSKIGSSPSPAALSATEDLIFFAILNGYLSPKYIQP
;
A
#
# COMPACT_ATOMS: atom_id res chain seq x y z
N MET A 1 -28.84 -39.38 28.46
CA MET A 1 -28.19 -40.32 27.51
C MET A 1 -27.97 -39.60 26.19
N LEU A 2 -26.78 -39.79 25.61
CA LEU A 2 -26.19 -39.06 24.48
C LEU A 2 -27.10 -38.84 23.26
N CYS A 3 -26.96 -37.68 22.64
CA CYS A 3 -26.47 -37.66 21.26
C CYS A 3 -25.35 -36.61 21.15
N ARG A 4 -24.11 -37.11 21.22
CA ARG A 4 -22.93 -36.41 20.76
C ARG A 4 -22.97 -36.43 19.24
N LEU A 5 -22.73 -35.28 18.60
CA LEU A 5 -21.87 -35.16 17.43
C LEU A 5 -21.42 -33.70 17.36
N LEU A 6 -20.15 -33.51 17.72
CA LEU A 6 -19.41 -32.27 17.59
C LEU A 6 -19.19 -32.02 16.11
N ALA A 7 -19.82 -30.99 15.56
CA ALA A 7 -19.36 -30.34 14.35
C ALA A 7 -19.16 -28.87 14.70
N PHE A 8 -18.05 -28.58 15.39
CA PHE A 8 -17.48 -27.25 15.32
C PHE A 8 -17.07 -27.06 13.86
N SER A 9 -17.94 -26.44 13.05
CA SER A 9 -17.44 -25.80 11.84
C SER A 9 -16.50 -24.71 12.34
N ALA A 10 -15.20 -24.99 12.23
CA ALA A 10 -14.23 -23.94 12.25
C ALA A 10 -14.59 -23.04 11.06
N LEU A 11 -15.36 -21.98 11.30
CA LEU A 11 -15.12 -20.75 10.57
C LEU A 11 -13.64 -20.49 10.78
N SER A 12 -12.84 -20.79 9.75
CA SER A 12 -11.49 -20.27 9.68
C SER A 12 -11.64 -18.76 9.78
N LEU A 13 -11.43 -18.23 10.98
CA LEU A 13 -11.08 -16.84 11.17
C LEU A 13 -9.85 -16.66 10.30
N VAL A 14 -10.03 -16.09 9.11
CA VAL A 14 -8.92 -15.52 8.37
C VAL A 14 -8.37 -14.48 9.32
N ALA A 15 -7.28 -14.83 10.02
CA ALA A 15 -6.54 -13.88 10.81
C ALA A 15 -5.97 -12.90 9.79
N CYS A 16 -6.69 -11.81 9.54
CA CYS A 16 -6.19 -10.73 8.71
C CYS A 16 -4.95 -10.21 9.42
N GLY A 17 -3.80 -10.35 8.77
CA GLY A 17 -2.54 -9.93 9.34
C GLY A 17 -2.56 -8.42 9.54
N SER A 18 -1.88 -7.94 10.57
CA SER A 18 -1.49 -6.52 10.56
C SER A 18 -0.42 -6.37 9.48
N PRO A 19 -0.56 -5.43 8.53
CA PRO A 19 0.44 -5.24 7.48
C PRO A 19 1.78 -4.91 8.11
N THR A 20 2.85 -5.55 7.62
CA THR A 20 4.22 -5.13 7.99
C THR A 20 4.57 -3.90 7.16
N ILE A 21 4.44 -2.72 7.77
CA ILE A 21 4.77 -1.45 7.13
C ILE A 21 6.22 -1.08 7.43
N VAL A 22 7.05 -1.09 6.39
CA VAL A 22 8.39 -0.51 6.37
C VAL A 22 8.25 1.00 6.31
N SER A 23 8.50 1.66 7.45
CA SER A 23 8.37 3.11 7.56
C SER A 23 9.38 3.86 6.69
N ARG A 24 9.09 5.13 6.44
CA ARG A 24 9.99 6.07 5.75
C ARG A 24 11.42 6.05 6.27
N LYS A 25 11.56 6.03 7.60
CA LYS A 25 12.87 5.97 8.25
C LYS A 25 13.61 4.67 7.92
N VAL A 26 12.91 3.53 7.87
CA VAL A 26 13.53 2.21 7.66
C VAL A 26 14.00 2.03 6.22
N TRP A 27 13.22 2.47 5.22
CA TRP A 27 13.66 2.37 3.82
C TRP A 27 14.63 3.50 3.41
N GLY A 28 14.85 4.49 4.27
CA GLY A 28 15.84 5.55 4.08
C GLY A 28 15.32 6.74 3.26
N ALA A 29 14.07 7.14 3.50
CA ALA A 29 13.48 8.34 2.93
C ALA A 29 14.17 9.62 3.41
N SER A 30 14.25 10.62 2.54
CA SER A 30 14.44 11.99 3.01
C SER A 30 13.15 12.54 3.62
N SER A 31 13.23 13.75 4.18
CA SER A 31 12.08 14.44 4.77
C SER A 31 10.91 14.57 3.79
N LEU A 32 9.71 14.18 4.24
CA LEU A 32 8.46 14.36 3.51
C LEU A 32 8.17 15.84 3.33
N THR A 33 8.05 16.30 2.09
CA THR A 33 7.74 17.71 1.80
C THR A 33 6.30 17.95 1.39
N CYS A 34 5.53 16.89 1.09
CA CYS A 34 4.09 17.00 0.84
C CYS A 34 3.35 17.43 2.12
N ARG A 35 2.45 18.41 2.00
CA ARG A 35 1.77 19.03 3.17
C ARG A 35 0.25 19.00 3.14
N VAL A 36 -0.35 18.67 2.00
CA VAL A 36 -1.81 18.77 1.86
C VAL A 36 -2.47 17.56 2.50
N PRO A 37 -3.30 17.74 3.53
CA PRO A 37 -3.92 16.64 4.26
C PRO A 37 -5.08 16.02 3.47
N LEU A 38 -5.36 14.74 3.71
CA LEU A 38 -6.58 14.06 3.29
C LEU A 38 -7.72 14.30 4.27
N SER A 39 -8.94 14.39 3.75
CA SER A 39 -10.16 14.28 4.57
C SER A 39 -10.51 12.81 4.70
N LEU A 40 -10.35 12.26 5.91
CA LEU A 40 -10.55 10.84 6.20
C LEU A 40 -11.96 10.56 6.75
N PRO A 41 -12.51 9.34 6.56
CA PRO A 41 -11.99 8.29 5.68
C PRO A 41 -12.11 8.68 4.21
N VAL A 42 -11.12 8.32 3.39
CA VAL A 42 -11.25 8.55 1.94
C VAL A 42 -12.27 7.56 1.31
N PRO A 43 -13.03 7.98 0.30
CA PRO A 43 -13.99 7.11 -0.37
C PRO A 43 -13.42 6.27 -1.52
N TYR A 44 -12.19 6.51 -1.98
CA TYR A 44 -11.60 5.78 -3.11
C TYR A 44 -10.30 5.08 -2.75
N LEU A 45 -10.08 3.93 -3.38
CA LEU A 45 -8.81 3.22 -3.37
C LEU A 45 -8.32 3.09 -4.81
N ILE A 46 -7.11 3.55 -5.10
CA ILE A 46 -6.50 3.40 -6.41
C ILE A 46 -5.29 2.50 -6.30
N ILE A 47 -5.27 1.44 -7.10
CA ILE A 47 -4.18 0.47 -7.13
C ILE A 47 -3.54 0.50 -8.52
N GLU A 48 -2.24 0.77 -8.57
CA GLU A 48 -1.46 0.81 -9.80
C GLU A 48 -0.21 -0.06 -9.70
N GLN A 49 0.56 -0.12 -10.80
CA GLN A 49 1.85 -0.80 -10.83
C GLN A 49 2.94 0.13 -11.35
N VAL A 50 4.04 0.25 -10.60
CA VAL A 50 5.25 0.94 -11.06
C VAL A 50 6.12 -0.07 -11.80
N THR A 51 6.16 0.03 -13.13
CA THR A 51 6.91 -0.90 -13.98
C THR A 51 8.42 -0.66 -13.94
N ARG A 52 9.21 -1.70 -14.29
CA ARG A 52 10.68 -1.70 -14.26
C ARG A 52 11.30 -1.41 -12.89
N MET A 53 10.54 -1.64 -11.82
CA MET A 53 10.92 -1.38 -10.44
C MET A 53 10.68 -2.62 -9.57
N GLN A 54 10.92 -3.82 -10.12
CA GLN A 54 10.72 -5.06 -9.36
C GLN A 54 11.78 -5.21 -8.27
N CYS A 55 11.37 -5.73 -7.12
CA CYS A 55 12.23 -6.11 -6.01
C CYS A 55 11.74 -7.43 -5.39
N GLN A 56 12.58 -8.10 -4.58
CA GLN A 56 12.31 -9.44 -4.02
C GLN A 56 12.58 -9.58 -2.53
N ASP A 57 13.30 -8.62 -1.94
CA ASP A 57 13.61 -8.59 -0.51
C ASP A 57 13.61 -7.14 0.00
N GLN A 58 13.66 -6.96 1.32
CA GLN A 58 13.55 -5.62 1.90
C GLN A 58 14.67 -4.68 1.47
N THR A 59 15.89 -5.20 1.29
CA THR A 59 17.05 -4.41 0.90
C THR A 59 16.88 -3.85 -0.51
N SER A 60 16.55 -4.73 -1.46
CA SER A 60 16.29 -4.38 -2.86
C SER A 60 15.06 -3.49 -3.00
N CYS A 61 13.96 -3.77 -2.30
CA CYS A 61 12.76 -2.94 -2.34
C CYS A 61 13.00 -1.54 -1.77
N SER A 62 13.72 -1.43 -0.66
CA SER A 62 14.11 -0.13 -0.10
C SER A 62 15.02 0.65 -1.05
N GLN A 63 15.94 -0.03 -1.74
CA GLN A 63 16.81 0.61 -2.74
C GLN A 63 16.01 1.11 -3.94
N VAL A 64 15.12 0.29 -4.49
CA VAL A 64 14.24 0.68 -5.60
C VAL A 64 13.36 1.86 -5.21
N LEU A 65 12.81 1.85 -4.00
CA LEU A 65 11.99 2.97 -3.51
C LEU A 65 12.80 4.27 -3.39
N ARG A 66 14.05 4.22 -2.92
CA ARG A 66 14.93 5.41 -2.92
C ARG A 66 15.22 5.93 -4.32
N VAL A 67 15.42 5.04 -5.30
CA VAL A 67 15.59 5.43 -6.72
C VAL A 67 14.33 6.10 -7.25
N LEU A 68 13.16 5.52 -6.98
CA LEU A 68 11.87 6.08 -7.39
C LEU A 68 11.61 7.45 -6.74
N HIS A 69 11.87 7.56 -5.44
CA HIS A 69 11.79 8.82 -4.69
C HIS A 69 12.70 9.88 -5.29
N SER A 70 13.97 9.56 -5.52
CA SER A 70 14.95 10.46 -6.15
C SER A 70 14.48 10.93 -7.52
N HIS A 71 13.97 10.03 -8.37
CA HIS A 71 13.42 10.38 -9.67
C HIS A 71 12.24 11.36 -9.57
N TYR A 72 11.28 11.11 -8.68
CA TYR A 72 10.12 11.99 -8.53
C TYR A 72 10.49 13.37 -7.96
N VAL A 73 11.34 13.41 -6.93
CA VAL A 73 11.74 14.67 -6.30
C VAL A 73 12.67 15.48 -7.21
N HIS A 74 13.74 14.88 -7.71
CA HIS A 74 14.77 15.63 -8.44
C HIS A 74 14.49 15.79 -9.92
N ASN A 75 13.84 14.81 -10.58
CA ASN A 75 13.61 14.88 -12.02
C ASN A 75 12.21 15.43 -12.36
N LYS A 76 11.19 15.18 -11.51
CA LYS A 76 9.83 15.71 -11.74
C LYS A 76 9.47 16.92 -10.86
N GLY A 77 10.27 17.25 -9.85
CA GLY A 77 9.98 18.36 -8.94
C GLY A 77 8.80 18.09 -8.01
N TRP A 78 8.47 16.82 -7.75
CA TRP A 78 7.38 16.45 -6.86
C TRP A 78 7.81 16.54 -5.40
N CYS A 79 6.83 16.64 -4.50
CA CYS A 79 7.09 16.76 -3.07
C CYS A 79 7.54 15.44 -2.41
N ASP A 80 7.27 14.30 -3.04
CA ASP A 80 7.68 12.96 -2.60
C ASP A 80 7.38 11.91 -3.70
N VAL A 81 7.38 10.63 -3.34
CA VAL A 81 6.75 9.58 -4.14
C VAL A 81 5.26 9.81 -4.32
N ALA A 82 4.71 9.34 -5.44
CA ALA A 82 3.33 9.61 -5.82
C ALA A 82 2.28 8.95 -4.92
N PHE A 83 2.60 7.78 -4.36
CA PHE A 83 1.64 6.88 -3.74
C PHE A 83 1.66 6.98 -2.21
N ASN A 84 0.54 6.69 -1.57
CA ASN A 84 0.45 6.58 -0.11
C ASN A 84 1.27 5.39 0.38
N PHE A 85 1.16 4.26 -0.33
CA PHE A 85 1.91 3.03 -0.02
C PHE A 85 2.39 2.33 -1.28
N LEU A 86 3.49 1.59 -1.15
CA LEU A 86 4.00 0.70 -2.20
C LEU A 86 4.14 -0.72 -1.65
N VAL A 87 4.02 -1.74 -2.49
CA VAL A 87 4.07 -3.14 -2.05
C VAL A 87 5.06 -3.92 -2.91
N GLY A 88 6.01 -4.58 -2.26
CA GLY A 88 7.05 -5.39 -2.89
C GLY A 88 6.66 -6.86 -3.00
N ASN A 89 7.36 -7.60 -3.87
CA ASN A 89 7.16 -9.05 -3.95
C ASN A 89 7.65 -9.80 -2.71
N ASP A 90 8.38 -9.11 -1.83
CA ASP A 90 8.78 -9.56 -0.51
C ASP A 90 7.62 -9.59 0.51
N GLY A 91 6.41 -9.19 0.09
CA GLY A 91 5.21 -9.21 0.93
C GLY A 91 5.20 -8.09 1.98
N LYS A 92 6.00 -7.03 1.79
CA LYS A 92 6.03 -5.88 2.69
C LYS A 92 5.38 -4.66 2.06
N VAL A 93 4.77 -3.86 2.92
CA VAL A 93 4.23 -2.55 2.56
C VAL A 93 5.30 -1.51 2.89
N TYR A 94 5.53 -0.58 1.99
CA TYR A 94 6.47 0.53 2.15
C TYR A 94 5.69 1.84 2.24
N GLU A 95 5.94 2.59 3.29
CA GLU A 95 5.28 3.88 3.52
C GLU A 95 5.77 4.92 2.51
N GLY A 96 4.86 5.42 1.67
CA GLY A 96 5.08 6.54 0.76
C GLY A 96 4.77 7.87 1.46
N VAL A 97 3.78 8.62 0.98
CA VAL A 97 3.28 9.82 1.70
C VAL A 97 2.46 9.49 2.95
N GLY A 98 2.08 8.21 3.14
CA GLY A 98 1.41 7.73 4.34
C GLY A 98 -0.10 7.95 4.35
N TRP A 99 -0.74 7.78 5.51
CA TRP A 99 -2.20 7.74 5.65
C TRP A 99 -2.90 9.10 5.55
N HIS A 100 -2.23 10.17 5.97
CA HIS A 100 -2.88 11.46 6.24
C HIS A 100 -2.61 12.52 5.18
N VAL A 101 -1.71 12.25 4.24
CA VAL A 101 -1.24 13.22 3.25
C VAL A 101 -1.69 12.76 1.87
N GLN A 102 -2.20 13.69 1.07
CA GLN A 102 -2.62 13.39 -0.29
C GLN A 102 -1.40 13.01 -1.14
N GLY A 103 -1.57 12.02 -2.03
CA GLY A 103 -0.56 11.63 -2.99
C GLY A 103 -0.54 12.52 -4.25
N LEU A 104 0.22 12.06 -5.25
CA LEU A 104 0.30 12.63 -6.61
C LEU A 104 0.12 11.53 -7.68
N HIS A 105 -0.53 10.42 -7.31
CA HIS A 105 -0.62 9.23 -8.15
C HIS A 105 -1.66 9.34 -9.28
N THR A 106 -2.82 9.96 -9.03
CA THR A 106 -3.93 9.99 -10.00
C THR A 106 -4.62 11.35 -10.01
N GLN A 107 -4.46 12.06 -11.13
CA GLN A 107 -5.09 13.36 -11.32
C GLN A 107 -6.61 13.28 -11.16
N GLY A 108 -7.19 14.18 -10.37
CA GLY A 108 -8.62 14.19 -10.04
C GLY A 108 -9.03 13.34 -8.84
N TYR A 109 -8.16 12.44 -8.37
CA TYR A 109 -8.44 11.55 -7.24
C TYR A 109 -7.50 11.73 -6.04
N ASN A 110 -6.34 12.37 -6.23
CA ASN A 110 -5.31 12.53 -5.20
C ASN A 110 -5.85 12.99 -3.83
N ASN A 111 -6.83 13.89 -3.80
CA ASN A 111 -7.39 14.47 -2.56
C ASN A 111 -8.50 13.62 -1.91
N VAL A 112 -8.96 12.56 -2.57
CA VAL A 112 -10.11 11.73 -2.14
C VAL A 112 -9.79 10.23 -2.19
N SER A 113 -8.53 9.84 -2.31
CA SER A 113 -8.13 8.44 -2.42
C SER A 113 -6.85 8.13 -1.67
N LEU A 114 -6.69 6.84 -1.34
CA LEU A 114 -5.40 6.26 -1.03
C LEU A 114 -4.87 5.61 -2.32
N GLY A 115 -3.64 5.95 -2.69
CA GLY A 115 -2.91 5.29 -3.77
C GLY A 115 -1.99 4.19 -3.25
N ILE A 116 -2.15 2.98 -3.77
CA ILE A 116 -1.25 1.84 -3.54
C ILE A 116 -0.59 1.47 -4.86
N ALA A 117 0.73 1.29 -4.85
CA ALA A 117 1.47 0.83 -6.03
C ALA A 117 2.20 -0.50 -5.79
N PHE A 118 2.07 -1.44 -6.72
CA PHE A 118 2.93 -2.62 -6.76
C PHE A 118 4.26 -2.33 -7.46
N PHE A 119 5.35 -2.87 -6.93
CA PHE A 119 6.64 -2.94 -7.62
C PHE A 119 6.59 -4.00 -8.73
N GLY A 120 6.53 -3.55 -9.98
CA GLY A 120 6.32 -4.41 -11.15
C GLY A 120 7.54 -4.57 -12.05
N SER A 121 7.59 -5.69 -12.79
CA SER A 121 8.65 -5.95 -13.77
C SER A 121 8.34 -5.32 -15.13
N LYS A 122 7.19 -5.67 -15.71
CA LYS A 122 6.72 -5.22 -17.03
C LYS A 122 5.22 -4.96 -17.01
N ILE A 123 4.73 -4.26 -18.02
CA ILE A 123 3.29 -4.08 -18.20
C ILE A 123 2.63 -5.45 -18.32
N GLY A 124 1.53 -5.65 -17.59
CA GLY A 124 0.77 -6.91 -17.58
C GLY A 124 1.35 -8.03 -16.74
N SER A 125 2.44 -7.82 -15.99
CA SER A 125 2.84 -8.77 -14.95
C SER A 125 1.86 -8.70 -13.77
N SER A 126 1.49 -9.83 -13.19
CA SER A 126 0.73 -9.86 -11.94
C SER A 126 1.66 -9.66 -10.72
N PRO A 127 1.19 -8.98 -9.65
CA PRO A 127 1.90 -8.96 -8.37
C PRO A 127 2.09 -10.37 -7.79
N SER A 128 3.10 -10.56 -6.94
CA SER A 128 3.29 -11.84 -6.26
C SER A 128 2.14 -12.14 -5.28
N PRO A 129 1.85 -13.41 -4.96
CA PRO A 129 0.86 -13.75 -3.93
C PRO A 129 1.14 -13.09 -2.58
N ALA A 130 2.42 -12.94 -2.21
CA ALA A 130 2.81 -12.25 -0.97
C ALA A 130 2.46 -10.76 -1.03
N ALA A 131 2.66 -10.10 -2.17
CA ALA A 131 2.28 -8.70 -2.37
C ALA A 131 0.76 -8.52 -2.31
N LEU A 132 -0.01 -9.43 -2.93
CA LEU A 132 -1.48 -9.41 -2.88
C LEU A 132 -1.98 -9.54 -1.43
N SER A 133 -1.50 -10.55 -0.70
CA SER A 133 -1.86 -10.76 0.71
C SER A 133 -1.50 -9.56 1.59
N ALA A 134 -0.32 -8.97 1.41
CA ALA A 134 0.07 -7.76 2.15
C ALA A 134 -0.81 -6.54 1.83
N THR A 135 -1.33 -6.47 0.61
CA THR A 135 -2.24 -5.40 0.18
C THR A 135 -3.63 -5.59 0.78
N GLU A 136 -4.13 -6.83 0.83
CA GLU A 136 -5.40 -7.16 1.50
C GLU A 136 -5.35 -6.80 3.00
N ASP A 137 -4.27 -7.18 3.69
CA ASP A 137 -4.03 -6.82 5.08
C ASP A 137 -3.96 -5.29 5.27
N LEU A 138 -3.32 -4.57 4.34
CA LEU A 138 -3.24 -3.11 4.36
C LEU A 138 -4.61 -2.44 4.19
N ILE A 139 -5.43 -2.93 3.27
CA ILE A 139 -6.78 -2.42 3.01
C ILE A 139 -7.67 -2.66 4.23
N PHE A 140 -7.60 -3.86 4.81
CA PHE A 140 -8.35 -4.18 6.01
C PHE A 140 -7.93 -3.29 7.18
N PHE A 141 -6.63 -3.11 7.39
CA PHE A 141 -6.09 -2.18 8.38
C PHE A 141 -6.57 -0.74 8.13
N ALA A 142 -6.59 -0.28 6.87
CA ALA A 142 -7.05 1.05 6.50
C ALA A 142 -8.53 1.28 6.87
N ILE A 143 -9.38 0.26 6.63
CA ILE A 143 -10.81 0.33 6.96
C ILE A 143 -11.01 0.34 8.48
N LEU A 144 -10.36 -0.57 9.20
CA LEU A 144 -10.49 -0.66 10.66
C LEU A 144 -10.08 0.62 11.38
N ASN A 145 -9.06 1.31 10.87
CA ASN A 145 -8.53 2.54 11.48
C ASN A 145 -9.16 3.82 10.93
N GLY A 146 -10.18 3.73 10.08
CA GLY A 146 -10.90 4.89 9.55
C GLY A 146 -10.11 5.70 8.52
N TYR A 147 -9.08 5.13 7.91
CA TYR A 147 -8.35 5.75 6.80
C TYR A 147 -9.10 5.59 5.48
N LEU A 148 -9.73 4.42 5.26
CA LEU A 148 -10.48 4.08 4.06
C LEU A 148 -11.93 3.78 4.42
N SER A 149 -12.88 4.25 3.61
CA SER A 149 -14.29 3.93 3.80
C SER A 149 -14.53 2.42 3.64
N PRO A 150 -15.35 1.76 4.49
CA PRO A 150 -15.75 0.36 4.25
C PRO A 150 -16.60 0.19 2.98
N LYS A 151 -17.07 1.30 2.39
CA LYS A 151 -17.79 1.34 1.11
C LYS A 151 -16.95 1.99 0.01
N TYR A 152 -15.62 1.85 0.07
CA TYR A 152 -14.74 2.49 -0.90
C TYR A 152 -15.05 2.00 -2.32
N ILE A 153 -14.74 2.86 -3.29
CA ILE A 153 -14.82 2.54 -4.72
C ILE A 153 -13.41 2.36 -5.25
N GLN A 154 -13.21 1.30 -6.02
CA GLN A 154 -11.99 1.06 -6.79
C GLN A 154 -12.32 1.26 -8.29
N PRO A 155 -11.99 2.43 -8.85
CA PRO A 155 -12.28 2.76 -10.25
C PRO A 155 -11.37 2.02 -11.25
#